data_AF-A0A7Y1XM66-F1
#
_entry.id   AF-A0A7Y1XM66-F1
#
_cell.length_a   1.000
_cell.length_b   1.000
_cell.length_c   1.000
_cell.angle_alpha   90.00
_cell.angle_beta   90.00
_cell.angle_gamma   90.00
#
_symmetry.space_group_name_H-M   'P 1'
#
loop_
_entity.id
_entity.type
_entity.pdbx_description
1 polymer ?
#
loop_
_entity_poly.entity_id
_entity_poly.type
_entity_poly.pdbx_seq_one_letter_code
_entity_poly.pdbx_strand_id
1 'polypeptide(L)'
;MKYWGSTTSSEFRKRLILQYHRSLSTEFLKNAFNSNDFKVRQALSSLPGPIPEDLIEDYESLLNDKSYITLENALFKLWILRPGQRKAYLDKCRGITGFSNKNIRQLWLLLAILTRDYLHAEELEEYRKELFSYTAEQFPMEVRQLAFQLIREVFPYEDRNLKDLVNATRHPAWQFRQFARTILKDLISDEVQKERLRSLLNQLKGNEYEYLSNELNRE
;
A
#
# COMPACT_ATOMS: atom_id res chain seq x y z
N MET A 1 -21.53 10.84 -26.68
CA MET A 1 -20.23 10.12 -26.65
C MET A 1 -20.03 9.20 -27.86
N LYS A 2 -20.17 9.69 -29.11
CA LYS A 2 -19.95 8.87 -30.32
C LYS A 2 -18.52 8.30 -30.45
N TYR A 3 -17.55 8.92 -29.80
CA TYR A 3 -16.13 8.56 -29.90
C TYR A 3 -15.66 7.44 -28.96
N TRP A 4 -16.41 7.10 -27.91
CA TRP A 4 -15.99 6.06 -26.95
C TRP A 4 -15.93 4.68 -27.60
N GLY A 5 -17.00 4.31 -28.30
CA GLY A 5 -17.10 3.01 -28.98
C GLY A 5 -16.21 2.90 -30.22
N SER A 6 -15.84 4.02 -30.86
CA SER A 6 -15.07 4.02 -32.11
C SER A 6 -13.57 4.19 -31.93
N THR A 7 -13.10 4.73 -30.80
CA THR A 7 -11.66 4.89 -30.55
C THR A 7 -11.03 3.60 -30.05
N THR A 8 -9.87 3.24 -30.60
CA THR A 8 -9.02 2.14 -30.11
C THR A 8 -7.98 2.60 -29.09
N SER A 9 -7.92 3.92 -28.80
CA SER A 9 -6.91 4.49 -27.92
C SER A 9 -7.27 4.31 -26.44
N SER A 10 -6.64 3.34 -25.79
CA SER A 10 -6.76 3.11 -24.34
C SER A 10 -6.36 4.33 -23.51
N GLU A 11 -5.38 5.10 -23.96
CA GLU A 11 -4.89 6.28 -23.22
C GLU A 11 -5.90 7.42 -23.24
N PHE A 12 -6.55 7.64 -24.40
CA PHE A 12 -7.63 8.62 -24.50
C PHE A 12 -8.81 8.22 -23.61
N ARG A 13 -9.20 6.94 -23.64
CA ARG A 13 -10.29 6.41 -22.81
C ARG A 13 -10.01 6.57 -21.30
N LYS A 14 -8.78 6.22 -20.87
CA LYS A 14 -8.31 6.45 -19.50
C LYS A 14 -8.41 7.93 -19.11
N ARG A 15 -7.88 8.83 -19.94
CA ARG A 15 -7.90 10.28 -19.66
C ARG A 15 -9.32 10.82 -19.56
N LEU A 16 -10.22 10.38 -20.44
CA LEU A 16 -11.63 10.77 -20.43
C LEU A 16 -12.27 10.43 -19.09
N ILE A 17 -12.05 9.21 -18.59
CA ILE A 17 -12.58 8.79 -17.28
C ILE A 17 -11.99 9.65 -16.16
N LEU A 18 -10.67 9.76 -16.07
CA LEU A 18 -10.02 10.47 -14.97
C LEU A 18 -10.46 11.95 -14.90
N GLN A 19 -10.52 12.62 -16.06
CA GLN A 19 -10.79 14.06 -16.11
C GLN A 19 -12.28 14.39 -16.00
N TYR A 20 -13.17 13.57 -16.56
CA TYR A 20 -14.58 13.92 -16.73
C TYR A 20 -15.55 13.05 -15.92
N HIS A 21 -15.08 12.10 -15.08
CA HIS A 21 -15.95 11.15 -14.35
C HIS A 21 -17.20 11.76 -13.71
N ARG A 22 -17.12 12.98 -13.15
CA ARG A 22 -18.25 13.67 -12.51
C ARG A 22 -19.36 14.09 -13.46
N SER A 23 -19.05 14.22 -14.75
CA SER A 23 -19.98 14.61 -15.81
C SER A 23 -20.43 13.42 -16.68
N LEU A 24 -19.88 12.23 -16.43
CA LEU A 24 -20.26 11.01 -17.14
C LEU A 24 -21.51 10.42 -16.48
N SER A 25 -22.44 9.92 -17.28
CA SER A 25 -23.63 9.25 -16.76
C SER A 25 -23.27 7.94 -16.07
N THR A 26 -24.08 7.52 -15.10
CA THR A 26 -23.96 6.20 -14.46
C THR A 26 -23.91 5.08 -15.49
N GLU A 27 -24.80 5.12 -16.49
CA GLU A 27 -24.85 4.16 -17.60
C GLU A 27 -23.52 4.10 -18.38
N PHE A 28 -22.88 5.24 -18.62
CA PHE A 28 -21.58 5.25 -19.27
C PHE A 28 -20.52 4.55 -18.41
N LEU A 29 -20.51 4.84 -17.10
CA LEU A 29 -19.56 4.25 -16.17
C LEU A 29 -19.76 2.73 -16.05
N LYS A 30 -21.00 2.24 -15.98
CA LYS A 30 -21.33 0.80 -16.01
C LYS A 30 -20.73 0.11 -17.23
N ASN A 31 -20.94 0.69 -18.41
CA ASN A 31 -20.35 0.19 -19.65
C ASN A 31 -18.81 0.23 -19.63
N ALA A 32 -18.22 1.21 -18.96
CA ALA A 32 -16.78 1.31 -18.82
C ALA A 32 -16.18 0.25 -17.88
N PHE A 33 -16.87 -0.14 -16.79
CA PHE A 33 -16.43 -1.24 -15.91
C PHE A 33 -16.35 -2.57 -16.66
N ASN A 34 -17.30 -2.81 -17.57
CA ASN A 34 -17.36 -4.00 -18.42
C ASN A 34 -16.38 -3.97 -19.62
N SER A 35 -15.54 -2.94 -19.72
CA SER A 35 -14.56 -2.83 -20.80
C SER A 35 -13.47 -3.90 -20.69
N ASN A 36 -13.10 -4.52 -21.81
CA ASN A 36 -11.94 -5.41 -21.90
C ASN A 36 -10.59 -4.68 -21.73
N ASP A 37 -10.59 -3.34 -21.79
CA ASP A 37 -9.39 -2.52 -21.65
C ASP A 37 -8.97 -2.35 -20.18
N PHE A 38 -7.84 -2.92 -19.79
CA PHE A 38 -7.35 -2.84 -18.42
C PHE A 38 -7.00 -1.41 -17.97
N LYS A 39 -6.60 -0.51 -18.89
CA LYS A 39 -6.30 0.89 -18.54
C LYS A 39 -7.57 1.65 -18.17
N VAL A 40 -8.69 1.29 -18.79
CA VAL A 40 -10.02 1.83 -18.44
C VAL A 40 -10.41 1.38 -17.04
N ARG A 41 -10.30 0.08 -16.74
CA ARG A 41 -10.64 -0.45 -15.40
C ARG A 41 -9.69 0.07 -14.31
N GLN A 42 -8.39 0.21 -14.60
CA GLN A 42 -7.45 0.90 -13.72
C GLN A 42 -7.88 2.34 -13.43
N ALA A 43 -8.28 3.10 -14.46
CA ALA A 43 -8.75 4.48 -14.28
C ALA A 43 -9.97 4.56 -13.36
N LEU A 44 -10.95 3.67 -13.58
CA LEU A 44 -12.15 3.56 -12.74
C LEU A 44 -11.81 3.23 -11.28
N SER A 45 -10.89 2.28 -11.07
CA SER A 45 -10.45 1.90 -9.72
C SER A 45 -9.82 3.07 -8.94
N SER A 46 -9.11 3.96 -9.65
CA SER A 46 -8.39 5.10 -9.05
C SER A 46 -9.24 6.37 -8.86
N LEU A 47 -10.52 6.35 -9.22
CA LEU A 47 -11.37 7.53 -9.10
C LEU A 47 -11.47 7.98 -7.63
N PRO A 48 -11.35 9.29 -7.34
CA PRO A 48 -11.46 9.80 -5.99
C PRO A 48 -12.92 9.81 -5.51
N GLY A 49 -13.11 9.89 -4.20
CA GLY A 49 -14.44 10.03 -3.59
C GLY A 49 -15.24 8.73 -3.49
N PRO A 50 -16.51 8.81 -3.04
CA PRO A 50 -17.36 7.64 -2.84
C PRO A 50 -17.66 6.91 -4.15
N ILE A 51 -18.06 5.64 -4.04
CA ILE A 51 -18.61 4.87 -5.16
C ILE A 51 -20.12 5.10 -5.15
N PRO A 52 -20.74 5.60 -6.23
CA PRO A 52 -22.20 5.70 -6.32
C PRO A 52 -22.85 4.34 -6.09
N GLU A 53 -23.97 4.29 -5.35
CA GLU A 53 -24.61 3.01 -4.96
C GLU A 53 -24.90 2.12 -6.16
N ASP A 54 -25.40 2.71 -7.25
CA ASP A 54 -25.72 2.01 -8.50
C ASP A 54 -24.51 1.36 -9.19
N LEU A 55 -23.28 1.70 -8.81
CA LEU A 55 -22.02 1.22 -9.38
C LEU A 55 -21.23 0.30 -8.42
N ILE A 56 -21.79 -0.02 -7.24
CA ILE A 56 -21.05 -0.78 -6.24
C ILE A 56 -20.76 -2.20 -6.71
N GLU A 57 -21.73 -2.89 -7.31
CA GLU A 57 -21.52 -4.24 -7.85
C GLU A 57 -20.48 -4.23 -8.98
N ASP A 58 -20.54 -3.23 -9.87
CA ASP A 58 -19.55 -3.03 -10.93
C ASP A 58 -18.14 -2.79 -10.34
N TYR A 59 -18.05 -2.04 -9.24
CA TYR A 59 -16.78 -1.79 -8.57
C TYR A 59 -16.26 -3.02 -7.81
N GLU A 60 -17.13 -3.79 -7.15
CA GLU A 60 -16.78 -5.05 -6.48
C GLU A 60 -16.30 -6.14 -7.47
N SER A 61 -16.72 -6.06 -8.73
CA SER A 61 -16.19 -6.91 -9.80
C SER A 61 -14.67 -6.73 -9.99
N LEU A 62 -14.13 -5.54 -9.70
CA LEU A 62 -12.71 -5.23 -9.86
C LEU A 62 -11.78 -6.02 -8.93
N LEU A 63 -12.31 -6.60 -7.85
CA LEU A 63 -11.57 -7.54 -7.00
C LEU A 63 -11.17 -8.83 -7.73
N ASN A 64 -11.80 -9.13 -8.87
CA ASN A 64 -11.46 -10.25 -9.75
C ASN A 64 -10.62 -9.83 -10.98
N ASP A 65 -10.19 -8.56 -11.06
CA ASP A 65 -9.42 -8.08 -12.21
C ASP A 65 -8.03 -8.73 -12.27
N LYS A 66 -7.57 -9.05 -13.48
CA LYS A 66 -6.21 -9.56 -13.73
C LYS A 66 -5.12 -8.52 -13.46
N SER A 67 -5.47 -7.25 -13.50
CA SER A 67 -4.56 -6.14 -13.19
C SER A 67 -4.40 -6.00 -11.68
N TYR A 68 -3.21 -6.29 -11.16
CA TYR A 68 -2.92 -6.14 -9.72
C TYR A 68 -3.08 -4.71 -9.21
N ILE A 69 -2.84 -3.69 -10.05
CA ILE A 69 -3.11 -2.28 -9.69
C ILE A 69 -4.62 -2.08 -9.46
N THR A 70 -5.44 -2.65 -10.34
CA THR A 70 -6.90 -2.51 -10.26
C THR A 70 -7.42 -3.21 -9.01
N LEU A 71 -6.95 -4.43 -8.75
CA LEU A 71 -7.33 -5.21 -7.58
C LEU A 71 -6.89 -4.52 -6.29
N GLU A 72 -5.65 -4.05 -6.20
CA GLU A 72 -5.12 -3.33 -5.03
C GLU A 72 -5.95 -2.09 -4.70
N ASN A 73 -6.21 -1.25 -5.71
CA ASN A 73 -7.06 -0.06 -5.56
C ASN A 73 -8.47 -0.44 -5.10
N ALA A 74 -9.06 -1.46 -5.72
CA ALA A 74 -10.42 -1.90 -5.41
C ALA A 74 -10.52 -2.42 -3.98
N LEU A 75 -9.58 -3.27 -3.55
CA LEU A 75 -9.52 -3.82 -2.21
C LEU A 75 -9.43 -2.71 -1.16
N PHE A 76 -8.48 -1.79 -1.33
CA PHE A 76 -8.31 -0.69 -0.37
C PHE A 76 -9.55 0.21 -0.30
N LYS A 77 -10.08 0.61 -1.46
CA LYS A 77 -11.23 1.53 -1.52
C LYS A 77 -12.49 0.90 -0.95
N LEU A 78 -12.79 -0.35 -1.29
CA LEU A 78 -13.94 -1.08 -0.75
C LEU A 78 -13.80 -1.30 0.76
N TRP A 79 -12.60 -1.67 1.23
CA TRP A 79 -12.35 -1.84 2.66
C TRP A 79 -12.61 -0.55 3.47
N ILE A 80 -12.23 0.62 2.92
CA ILE A 80 -12.51 1.92 3.55
C ILE A 80 -14.01 2.24 3.51
N LEU A 81 -14.63 2.16 2.34
CA LEU A 81 -15.99 2.68 2.12
C LEU A 81 -17.10 1.75 2.59
N ARG A 82 -16.83 0.45 2.75
CA ARG A 82 -17.85 -0.58 3.02
C ARG A 82 -17.42 -1.44 4.23
N PRO A 83 -17.39 -0.86 5.45
CA PRO A 83 -16.89 -1.54 6.65
C PRO A 83 -17.62 -2.86 6.97
N GLY A 84 -18.91 -2.96 6.66
CA GLY A 84 -19.71 -4.18 6.88
C GLY A 84 -19.33 -5.37 5.98
N GLN A 85 -18.58 -5.14 4.90
CA GLN A 85 -18.20 -6.17 3.91
C GLN A 85 -16.69 -6.48 3.91
N ARG A 86 -15.92 -5.88 4.84
CA ARG A 86 -14.45 -6.03 4.91
C ARG A 86 -13.99 -7.48 4.89
N LYS A 87 -14.63 -8.34 5.70
CA LYS A 87 -14.29 -9.77 5.80
C LYS A 87 -14.45 -10.46 4.44
N ALA A 88 -15.59 -10.24 3.77
CA ALA A 88 -15.85 -10.82 2.45
C ALA A 88 -14.84 -10.37 1.39
N TYR A 89 -14.44 -9.09 1.38
CA TYR A 89 -13.41 -8.61 0.45
C TYR A 89 -12.02 -9.19 0.75
N LEU A 90 -11.68 -9.34 2.03
CA LEU A 90 -10.43 -9.99 2.44
C LEU A 90 -10.43 -11.47 2.05
N ASP A 91 -11.51 -12.20 2.27
CA ASP A 91 -11.63 -13.61 1.87
C ASP A 91 -11.42 -13.77 0.36
N LYS A 92 -12.03 -12.89 -0.44
CA LYS A 92 -11.91 -12.88 -1.91
C LYS A 92 -10.49 -12.64 -2.40
N CYS A 93 -9.69 -11.87 -1.66
CA CYS A 93 -8.31 -11.54 -2.03
C CYS A 93 -7.25 -12.37 -1.28
N ARG A 94 -7.66 -13.34 -0.45
CA ARG A 94 -6.75 -14.17 0.35
C ARG A 94 -5.82 -14.98 -0.57
N GLY A 95 -4.52 -14.98 -0.24
CA GLY A 95 -3.50 -15.73 -0.97
C GLY A 95 -2.95 -15.06 -2.23
N ILE A 96 -3.47 -13.89 -2.63
CA ILE A 96 -2.95 -13.16 -3.78
C ILE A 96 -1.68 -12.40 -3.39
N THR A 97 -0.58 -12.63 -4.11
CA THR A 97 0.71 -11.95 -3.82
C THR A 97 0.81 -10.59 -4.49
N GLY A 98 0.40 -10.47 -5.75
CA GLY A 98 0.57 -9.27 -6.57
C GLY A 98 1.91 -9.23 -7.31
N PHE A 99 2.45 -8.03 -7.51
CA PHE A 99 3.73 -7.81 -8.20
C PHE A 99 4.93 -8.34 -7.39
N SER A 100 6.14 -8.19 -7.93
CA SER A 100 7.40 -8.57 -7.26
C SER A 100 7.60 -7.86 -5.91
N ASN A 101 7.05 -6.65 -5.73
CA ASN A 101 7.05 -5.93 -4.45
C ASN A 101 6.00 -6.47 -3.45
N LYS A 102 5.24 -7.50 -3.82
CA LYS A 102 4.18 -8.13 -3.01
C LYS A 102 3.05 -7.17 -2.60
N ASN A 103 2.74 -6.19 -3.45
CA ASN A 103 1.77 -5.13 -3.16
C ASN A 103 0.46 -5.62 -2.56
N ILE A 104 -0.18 -6.62 -3.19
CA ILE A 104 -1.47 -7.14 -2.72
C ILE A 104 -1.29 -7.89 -1.40
N ARG A 105 -0.26 -8.74 -1.25
CA ARG A 105 -0.05 -9.48 0.01
C ARG A 105 0.19 -8.53 1.18
N GLN A 106 1.04 -7.53 1.02
CA GLN A 106 1.35 -6.59 2.08
C GLN A 106 0.14 -5.75 2.48
N LEU A 107 -0.61 -5.21 1.50
CA LEU A 107 -1.87 -4.53 1.75
C LEU A 107 -2.87 -5.45 2.44
N TRP A 108 -3.06 -6.67 1.93
CA TRP A 108 -4.00 -7.63 2.49
C TRP A 108 -3.68 -7.97 3.95
N LEU A 109 -2.41 -8.19 4.28
CA LEU A 109 -1.97 -8.43 5.67
C LEU A 109 -2.33 -7.25 6.56
N LEU A 110 -2.02 -6.03 6.13
CA LEU A 110 -2.34 -4.81 6.86
C LEU A 110 -3.84 -4.73 7.16
N LEU A 111 -4.67 -4.90 6.13
CA LEU A 111 -6.12 -4.78 6.25
C LEU A 111 -6.71 -5.93 7.09
N ALA A 112 -6.17 -7.15 6.98
CA ALA A 112 -6.58 -8.29 7.80
C ALA A 112 -6.31 -8.04 9.29
N ILE A 113 -5.12 -7.56 9.64
CA ILE A 113 -4.73 -7.21 11.02
C ILE A 113 -5.65 -6.11 11.59
N LEU A 114 -6.03 -5.11 10.77
CA LEU A 114 -6.89 -4.00 11.20
C LEU A 114 -8.39 -4.36 11.25
N THR A 115 -8.80 -5.52 10.73
CA THR A 115 -10.22 -5.91 10.68
C THR A 115 -10.60 -6.67 11.94
N ARG A 116 -11.45 -6.05 12.76
CA ARG A 116 -11.98 -6.66 14.00
C ARG A 116 -12.66 -8.00 13.71
N ASP A 117 -12.42 -8.96 14.58
CA ASP A 117 -13.01 -10.30 14.56
C ASP A 117 -12.81 -11.06 13.23
N TYR A 118 -11.77 -10.72 12.46
CA TYR A 118 -11.43 -11.44 11.23
C TYR A 118 -10.38 -12.52 11.45
N LEU A 119 -9.38 -12.26 12.29
CA LEU A 119 -8.31 -13.21 12.64
C LEU A 119 -8.46 -13.69 14.07
N HIS A 120 -8.11 -14.95 14.32
CA HIS A 120 -7.83 -15.44 15.66
C HIS A 120 -6.45 -14.97 16.15
N ALA A 121 -6.17 -15.10 17.44
CA ALA A 121 -4.97 -14.52 18.07
C ALA A 121 -3.67 -15.04 17.44
N GLU A 122 -3.62 -16.33 17.11
CA GLU A 122 -2.47 -16.98 16.49
C GLU A 122 -2.24 -16.46 15.06
N GLU A 123 -3.29 -16.38 14.24
CA GLU A 123 -3.21 -15.83 12.87
C GLU A 123 -2.83 -14.35 12.88
N LEU A 124 -3.34 -13.58 13.85
CA LEU A 124 -3.01 -12.17 14.00
C LEU A 124 -1.50 -11.98 14.22
N GLU A 125 -0.91 -12.75 15.13
CA GLU A 125 0.52 -12.67 15.41
C GLU A 125 1.36 -13.16 14.22
N GLU A 126 0.96 -14.25 13.56
CA GLU A 126 1.63 -14.76 12.36
C GLU A 126 1.65 -13.71 11.24
N TYR A 127 0.50 -13.10 10.95
CA TYR A 127 0.37 -12.13 9.86
C TYR A 127 1.07 -10.82 10.17
N ARG A 128 1.04 -10.40 11.43
CA ARG A 128 1.81 -9.25 11.90
C ARG A 128 3.30 -9.51 11.76
N LYS A 129 3.79 -10.66 12.20
CA LYS A 129 5.19 -11.06 12.04
C LYS A 129 5.61 -11.13 10.58
N GLU A 130 4.75 -11.65 9.69
CA GLU A 130 5.02 -11.66 8.25
C GLU A 130 5.16 -10.23 7.71
N LEU A 131 4.16 -9.36 7.94
CA LEU A 131 4.18 -7.98 7.46
C LEU A 131 5.43 -7.22 7.95
N PHE A 132 5.74 -7.33 9.24
CA PHE A 132 6.88 -6.66 9.85
C PHE A 132 8.21 -7.24 9.38
N SER A 133 8.26 -8.50 8.94
CA SER A 133 9.49 -9.08 8.40
C SER A 133 9.89 -8.52 7.04
N TYR A 134 8.94 -7.95 6.27
CA TYR A 134 9.22 -7.42 4.93
C TYR A 134 10.14 -6.20 4.92
N THR A 135 10.43 -5.57 6.07
CA THR A 135 11.43 -4.49 6.18
C THR A 135 12.87 -4.98 6.10
N ALA A 136 13.11 -6.27 6.31
CA ALA A 136 14.44 -6.83 6.51
C ALA A 136 15.28 -6.87 5.22
N GLU A 137 16.61 -6.86 5.38
CA GLU A 137 17.56 -6.68 4.27
C GLU A 137 17.59 -7.81 3.24
N GLN A 138 17.11 -9.01 3.58
CA GLN A 138 17.01 -10.11 2.63
C GLN A 138 15.96 -9.87 1.52
N PHE A 139 15.04 -8.93 1.72
CA PHE A 139 14.01 -8.61 0.74
C PHE A 139 14.49 -7.55 -0.25
N PRO A 140 13.99 -7.59 -1.51
CA PRO A 140 14.21 -6.52 -2.47
C PRO A 140 13.78 -5.15 -1.94
N MET A 141 14.45 -4.12 -2.42
CA MET A 141 14.23 -2.72 -2.05
C MET A 141 12.74 -2.33 -2.11
N GLU A 142 12.03 -2.71 -3.16
CA GLU A 142 10.64 -2.32 -3.39
C GLU A 142 9.68 -3.00 -2.39
N VAL A 143 10.00 -4.23 -1.96
CA VAL A 143 9.26 -4.93 -0.91
C VAL A 143 9.43 -4.19 0.42
N ARG A 144 10.69 -3.85 0.76
CA ARG A 144 11.04 -3.12 1.99
C ARG A 144 10.39 -1.73 2.03
N GLN A 145 10.45 -0.98 0.92
CA GLN A 145 9.85 0.35 0.81
C GLN A 145 8.36 0.33 1.12
N LEU A 146 7.63 -0.60 0.49
CA LEU A 146 6.20 -0.74 0.74
C LEU A 146 5.91 -1.14 2.19
N ALA A 147 6.67 -2.06 2.76
CA ALA A 147 6.51 -2.48 4.15
C ALA A 147 6.68 -1.32 5.13
N PHE A 148 7.76 -0.53 4.96
CA PHE A 148 7.98 0.67 5.76
C PHE A 148 6.81 1.65 5.64
N GLN A 149 6.34 1.92 4.42
CA GLN A 149 5.19 2.81 4.20
C GLN A 149 3.95 2.29 4.94
N LEU A 150 3.52 1.07 4.65
CA LEU A 150 2.29 0.50 5.20
C LEU A 150 2.31 0.41 6.74
N ILE A 151 3.43 -0.02 7.32
CA ILE A 151 3.56 -0.12 8.78
C ILE A 151 3.45 1.28 9.41
N ARG A 152 4.17 2.27 8.88
CA ARG A 152 4.20 3.63 9.44
C ARG A 152 2.84 4.32 9.46
N GLU A 153 1.98 4.02 8.49
CA GLU A 153 0.65 4.66 8.41
C GLU A 153 -0.27 4.28 9.58
N VAL A 154 -0.07 3.11 10.21
CA VAL A 154 -1.06 2.58 11.17
C VAL A 154 -0.47 1.95 12.43
N PHE A 155 0.82 1.60 12.44
CA PHE A 155 1.49 0.98 13.58
C PHE A 155 2.77 1.74 13.95
N PRO A 156 3.15 1.75 15.23
CA PRO A 156 4.52 2.07 15.59
C PRO A 156 5.45 0.97 15.07
N TYR A 157 6.63 1.38 14.58
CA TYR A 157 7.68 0.42 14.23
C TYR A 157 8.11 -0.42 15.43
N GLU A 158 8.55 -1.64 15.20
CA GLU A 158 9.28 -2.40 16.20
C GLU A 158 10.78 -2.10 16.15
N ASP A 159 11.49 -2.48 17.20
CA ASP A 159 12.94 -2.34 17.29
C ASP A 159 13.64 -3.00 16.09
N ARG A 160 13.11 -4.12 15.60
CA ARG A 160 13.59 -4.75 14.37
C ARG A 160 13.41 -3.85 13.15
N ASN A 161 12.22 -3.28 12.95
CA ASN A 161 11.98 -2.40 11.81
C ASN A 161 12.82 -1.14 11.88
N LEU A 162 13.03 -0.58 13.08
CA LEU A 162 13.90 0.59 13.27
C LEU A 162 15.35 0.25 12.89
N LYS A 163 15.87 -0.91 13.29
CA LYS A 163 17.19 -1.39 12.86
C LYS A 163 17.25 -1.61 11.34
N ASP A 164 16.23 -2.25 10.76
CA ASP A 164 16.12 -2.45 9.32
C ASP A 164 16.07 -1.11 8.56
N LEU A 165 15.46 -0.08 9.15
CA LEU A 165 15.39 1.27 8.58
C LEU A 165 16.77 1.95 8.62
N VAL A 166 17.48 1.85 9.74
CA VAL A 166 18.86 2.35 9.88
C VAL A 166 19.77 1.68 8.85
N ASN A 167 19.69 0.37 8.70
CA ASN A 167 20.38 -0.38 7.64
C ASN A 167 20.04 0.19 6.24
N ALA A 168 18.76 0.44 5.95
CA ALA A 168 18.32 1.00 4.67
C ALA A 168 18.88 2.42 4.39
N THR A 169 19.20 3.23 5.42
CA THR A 169 19.82 4.56 5.23
C THR A 169 21.26 4.54 4.69
N ARG A 170 21.83 3.34 4.54
CA ARG A 170 23.15 3.07 3.96
C ARG A 170 23.09 2.26 2.67
N HIS A 171 21.89 1.96 2.16
CA HIS A 171 21.71 1.13 0.99
C HIS A 171 22.43 1.73 -0.26
N PRO A 172 23.01 0.91 -1.15
CA PRO A 172 23.71 1.39 -2.35
C PRO A 172 22.80 2.20 -3.29
N ALA A 173 21.57 1.73 -3.52
CA ALA A 173 20.57 2.43 -4.32
C ALA A 173 20.17 3.76 -3.66
N TRP A 174 20.54 4.87 -4.30
CA TRP A 174 20.42 6.20 -3.70
C TRP A 174 18.97 6.62 -3.44
N GLN A 175 18.01 6.19 -4.27
CA GLN A 175 16.60 6.51 -4.10
C GLN A 175 16.03 5.88 -2.82
N PHE A 176 16.33 4.60 -2.56
CA PHE A 176 15.87 3.92 -1.35
C PHE A 176 16.59 4.40 -0.11
N ARG A 177 17.89 4.66 -0.23
CA ARG A 177 18.66 5.31 0.82
C ARG A 177 18.01 6.63 1.22
N GLN A 178 17.66 7.48 0.25
CA GLN A 178 17.02 8.77 0.51
C GLN A 178 15.64 8.59 1.15
N PHE A 179 14.83 7.66 0.64
CA PHE A 179 13.55 7.29 1.22
C PHE A 179 13.67 6.90 2.72
N ALA A 180 14.59 5.99 3.05
CA ALA A 180 14.81 5.54 4.42
C ALA A 180 15.27 6.69 5.34
N ARG A 181 16.15 7.57 4.83
CA ARG A 181 16.61 8.75 5.57
C ARG A 181 15.50 9.75 5.84
N THR A 182 14.57 9.94 4.90
CA THR A 182 13.39 10.78 5.13
C THR A 182 12.56 10.23 6.28
N ILE A 183 12.22 8.93 6.27
CA ILE A 183 11.48 8.32 7.37
C ILE A 183 12.24 8.43 8.69
N LEU A 184 13.55 8.18 8.71
CA LEU A 184 14.34 8.28 9.92
C LEU A 184 14.34 9.70 10.50
N LYS A 185 14.43 10.72 9.64
CA LYS A 185 14.35 12.12 10.08
C LYS A 185 12.98 12.43 10.69
N ASP A 186 11.91 12.00 10.05
CA ASP A 186 10.54 12.17 10.59
C ASP A 186 10.43 11.55 11.99
N LEU A 187 11.03 10.36 12.20
CA LEU A 187 11.06 9.70 13.51
C LEU A 187 11.93 10.45 14.53
N ILE A 188 13.08 10.99 14.15
CA ILE A 188 13.96 11.73 15.07
C ILE A 188 13.32 13.06 15.52
N SER A 189 12.44 13.64 14.72
CA SER A 189 11.67 14.84 15.10
C SER A 189 10.63 14.59 16.18
N ASP A 190 10.27 13.34 16.45
CA ASP A 190 9.41 12.95 17.58
C ASP A 190 10.28 12.48 18.76
N GLU A 191 10.18 13.14 19.92
CA GLU A 191 11.06 12.86 21.07
C GLU A 191 10.92 11.44 21.61
N VAL A 192 9.72 10.82 21.53
CA VAL A 192 9.51 9.44 21.99
C VAL A 192 10.23 8.47 21.05
N GLN A 193 10.07 8.65 19.74
CA GLN A 193 10.76 7.82 18.76
C GLN A 193 12.28 8.06 18.77
N LYS A 194 12.72 9.30 18.99
CA LYS A 194 14.14 9.66 19.12
C LYS A 194 14.80 8.94 20.30
N GLU A 195 14.16 8.90 21.47
CA GLU A 195 14.70 8.19 22.62
C GLU A 195 14.74 6.68 22.40
N ARG A 196 13.74 6.13 21.69
CA ARG A 196 13.77 4.73 21.27
C ARG A 196 14.89 4.43 20.29
N LEU A 197 15.18 5.32 19.35
CA LEU A 197 16.33 5.18 18.44
C LEU A 197 17.65 5.27 19.20
N ARG A 198 17.76 6.13 20.22
CA ARG A 198 18.94 6.19 21.11
C ARG A 198 19.17 4.89 21.84
N SER A 199 18.13 4.27 22.39
CA SER A 199 18.27 3.01 23.13
C SER A 199 18.71 1.84 22.24
N LEU A 200 18.51 1.93 20.93
CA LEU A 200 18.95 0.93 19.94
C LEU A 200 20.41 1.09 19.50
N LEU A 201 21.07 2.21 19.80
CA LEU A 201 22.46 2.44 19.38
C LEU A 201 23.41 1.31 19.83
N ASN A 202 23.24 0.80 21.05
CA ASN A 202 24.07 -0.28 21.59
C ASN A 202 23.91 -1.63 20.85
N GLN A 203 22.88 -1.78 20.02
CA GLN A 203 22.63 -2.97 19.20
C GLN A 203 23.16 -2.83 17.78
N LEU A 204 23.56 -1.62 17.37
CA LEU A 204 24.07 -1.33 16.03
C LEU A 204 25.60 -1.49 15.98
N LYS A 205 26.14 -1.72 14.78
CA LYS A 205 27.59 -1.90 14.58
C LYS A 205 28.09 -1.11 13.37
N GLY A 206 29.36 -0.72 13.42
CA GLY A 206 30.07 -0.05 12.33
C GLY A 206 29.30 1.15 11.77
N ASN A 207 29.13 1.17 10.45
CA ASN A 207 28.54 2.28 9.70
C ASN A 207 27.08 2.61 10.12
N GLU A 208 26.32 1.64 10.63
CA GLU A 208 24.94 1.86 11.09
C GLU A 208 24.91 2.67 12.39
N TYR A 209 25.77 2.30 13.34
CA TYR A 209 25.97 3.04 14.58
C TYR A 209 26.44 4.46 14.30
N GLU A 210 27.49 4.61 13.48
CA GLU A 210 28.04 5.92 13.13
C GLU A 210 26.99 6.82 12.49
N TYR A 211 26.18 6.28 11.57
CA TYR A 211 25.14 7.05 10.91
C TYR A 211 24.06 7.51 11.89
N LEU A 212 23.47 6.60 12.66
CA LEU A 212 22.39 6.94 13.58
C LEU A 212 22.88 7.89 14.70
N SER A 213 24.05 7.63 15.27
CA SER A 213 24.64 8.51 16.29
C SER A 213 24.83 9.94 15.78
N ASN A 214 25.29 10.09 14.54
CA ASN A 214 25.45 11.41 13.94
C ASN A 214 24.11 12.11 13.71
N GLU A 215 23.08 11.40 13.24
CA GLU A 215 21.76 12.01 13.02
C GLU A 215 21.06 12.39 14.35
N LEU A 216 21.24 11.61 15.43
CA LEU A 216 20.63 11.90 16.74
C LEU A 216 21.26 13.09 17.48
N ASN A 217 22.50 13.46 17.12
CA ASN A 217 23.26 14.55 17.72
C ASN A 217 23.28 15.82 16.85
N ARG A 218 22.61 15.82 15.70
CA ARG A 218 22.41 17.02 14.90
C ARG A 218 21.37 17.92 15.55
N GLU A 219 21.76 19.15 15.83
CA GLU A 219 20.88 20.25 16.27
C GLU A 219 19.88 20.65 15.19
#